data_AF-A0A8H7SFH1-F1
#
_entry.id   AF-A0A8H7SFH1-F1
#
_cell.length_a   1.000
_cell.length_b   1.000
_cell.length_c   1.000
_cell.angle_alpha   90.00
_cell.angle_beta   90.00
_cell.angle_gamma   90.00
#
_symmetry.space_group_name_H-M   'P 1'
#
loop_
_entity.id
_entity.type
_entity.pdbx_description
1 polymer ?
#
loop_
_entity_poly.entity_id
_entity_poly.type
_entity_poly.pdbx_seq_one_letter_code
_entity_poly.pdbx_strand_id
1 'polypeptide(L)'
;MSEVDAKILKQVEFYFSDSNFPFDKYLYLLSKKNSEGWVPLNIVAGFKKMKMITEDINVVVSALRSNNSDLVELNEEGDQIRRTKPLVEQNFVSRSIYAKGFPLVDEGAEKPVDALMELQDKIEDFFQEHGKVLAVRLRKTDERPAKFKGSVYVEFDNAQLAEEVAAKNLKYDDKELLLKTKRQYLDEKSELYKDQPRNNNRRDRKFNAFYLEKTGQLNGNKKFRDNKGNAQKHNKNNKQIDPEINQRLLKFKNGKDTTDEQLTQLVGKNLVDSIKRKEDGSGFVLLSEKAKSRKMAYELKGKSVDVQFYPANVSESKEFAGESVDEPKVGEKRKAEDELTKADDQ
;
A
#
# COMPACT_ATOMS: atom_id res chain seq x y z
N MET A 1 -28.21 20.59 10.52
CA MET A 1 -27.79 19.55 9.56
C MET A 1 -28.87 18.48 9.52
N SER A 2 -29.44 18.17 8.36
CA SER A 2 -30.41 17.06 8.28
C SER A 2 -29.69 15.71 8.46
N GLU A 3 -30.42 14.65 8.82
CA GLU A 3 -29.83 13.31 8.93
C GLU A 3 -29.22 12.84 7.59
N VAL A 4 -29.87 13.20 6.47
CA VAL A 4 -29.39 12.91 5.13
C VAL A 4 -28.10 13.67 4.83
N ASP A 5 -28.03 14.96 5.15
CA ASP A 5 -26.82 15.77 4.94
C ASP A 5 -25.64 15.21 5.73
N ALA A 6 -25.90 14.79 6.98
CA ALA A 6 -24.89 14.19 7.85
C ALA A 6 -24.31 12.90 7.25
N LYS A 7 -25.18 12.03 6.71
CA LYS A 7 -24.78 10.77 6.05
C LYS A 7 -23.97 11.05 4.78
N ILE A 8 -24.39 12.02 3.97
CA ILE A 8 -23.67 12.44 2.76
C ILE A 8 -22.27 12.93 3.11
N LEU A 9 -22.18 13.89 4.04
CA LEU A 9 -20.91 14.46 4.46
C LEU A 9 -19.96 13.38 4.99
N LYS A 10 -20.43 12.58 5.95
CA LYS A 10 -19.67 11.47 6.54
C LYS A 10 -19.14 10.50 5.48
N GLN A 11 -19.98 10.14 4.52
CA GLN A 11 -19.61 9.18 3.48
C GLN A 11 -18.61 9.76 2.48
N VAL A 12 -18.74 11.04 2.11
CA VAL A 12 -17.80 11.75 1.24
C VAL A 12 -16.46 11.93 1.95
N GLU A 13 -16.46 12.38 3.20
CA GLU A 13 -15.25 12.50 4.00
C GLU A 13 -14.53 11.17 4.16
N PHE A 14 -15.29 10.07 4.36
CA PHE A 14 -14.71 8.74 4.42
C PHE A 14 -13.99 8.38 3.11
N TYR A 15 -14.58 8.64 1.94
CA TYR A 15 -13.93 8.31 0.67
C TYR A 15 -12.59 9.01 0.50
N PHE A 16 -12.53 10.28 0.89
CA PHE A 16 -11.34 11.11 0.84
C PHE A 16 -10.47 11.01 2.10
N SER A 17 -10.79 10.17 3.08
CA SER A 17 -10.03 10.02 4.33
C SER A 17 -8.68 9.31 4.12
N ASP A 18 -7.78 9.43 5.09
CA ASP A 18 -6.52 8.67 5.11
C ASP A 18 -6.74 7.15 5.22
N SER A 19 -7.89 6.73 5.76
CA SER A 19 -8.23 5.33 5.93
C SER A 19 -8.72 4.68 4.61
N ASN A 20 -9.20 5.47 3.64
CA ASN A 20 -9.71 4.96 2.36
C ASN A 20 -8.92 5.44 1.13
N PHE A 21 -8.73 6.75 0.96
CA PHE A 21 -8.22 7.35 -0.27
C PHE A 21 -6.88 6.76 -0.76
N PRO A 22 -5.88 6.47 0.10
CA PRO A 22 -4.65 5.81 -0.35
C PRO A 22 -4.83 4.39 -0.89
N PHE A 23 -5.91 3.71 -0.52
CA PHE A 23 -6.15 2.30 -0.85
C PHE A 23 -7.24 2.11 -1.90
N ASP A 24 -8.02 3.15 -2.17
CA ASP A 24 -8.97 3.19 -3.28
C ASP A 24 -8.24 3.56 -4.58
N LYS A 25 -7.93 2.53 -5.37
CA LYS A 25 -7.27 2.72 -6.67
C LYS A 25 -8.09 3.62 -7.60
N TYR A 26 -9.41 3.46 -7.64
CA TYR A 26 -10.21 4.16 -8.62
C TYR A 26 -10.25 5.66 -8.32
N LEU A 27 -10.60 6.01 -7.08
CA LEU A 27 -10.72 7.40 -6.64
C LEU A 27 -9.36 8.11 -6.66
N TYR A 28 -8.30 7.45 -6.18
CA TYR A 28 -6.96 8.02 -6.18
C TYR A 28 -6.44 8.29 -7.60
N LEU A 29 -6.61 7.33 -8.52
CA LEU A 29 -6.16 7.54 -9.90
C LEU A 29 -7.01 8.58 -10.63
N LEU A 30 -8.29 8.72 -10.26
CA LEU A 30 -9.17 9.74 -10.81
C LEU A 30 -8.70 11.14 -10.41
N SER A 31 -8.33 11.34 -9.14
CA SER A 31 -7.81 12.64 -8.68
C SER A 31 -6.49 12.99 -9.38
N LYS A 32 -5.63 12.01 -9.69
CA LYS A 32 -4.35 12.27 -10.39
C LYS A 32 -4.51 12.61 -11.87
N LYS A 33 -5.71 12.50 -12.47
CA LYS A 33 -5.95 12.96 -13.85
C LYS A 33 -5.95 14.47 -13.98
N ASN A 34 -6.27 15.18 -12.90
CA ASN A 34 -6.21 16.62 -12.80
C ASN A 34 -5.02 16.99 -11.90
N SER A 35 -4.16 17.92 -12.34
CA SER A 35 -3.00 18.36 -11.55
C SER A 35 -3.39 18.95 -10.19
N GLU A 36 -4.59 19.50 -10.09
CA GLU A 36 -5.15 20.09 -8.88
C GLU A 36 -5.95 19.09 -8.02
N GLY A 37 -6.07 17.83 -8.44
CA GLY A 37 -6.76 16.81 -7.65
C GLY A 37 -8.28 16.79 -7.76
N TRP A 38 -8.88 17.61 -8.64
CA TRP A 38 -10.33 17.63 -8.87
C TRP A 38 -10.86 16.31 -9.42
N VAL A 39 -12.00 15.90 -8.87
CA VAL A 39 -12.77 14.72 -9.25
C VAL A 39 -14.21 15.16 -9.55
N PRO A 40 -14.80 14.71 -10.66
CA PRO A 40 -16.22 14.97 -10.94
C PRO A 40 -17.12 14.45 -9.83
N LEU A 41 -17.96 15.33 -9.25
CA LEU A 41 -18.84 14.99 -8.13
C LEU A 41 -19.88 13.94 -8.53
N ASN A 42 -20.34 13.96 -9.79
CA ASN A 42 -21.26 12.95 -10.33
C ASN A 42 -20.71 11.52 -10.23
N ILE A 43 -19.38 11.32 -10.34
CA ILE A 43 -18.73 10.02 -10.18
C ILE A 43 -18.81 9.59 -8.71
N VAL A 44 -18.51 10.49 -7.77
CA VAL A 44 -18.56 10.23 -6.33
C VAL A 44 -20.00 9.95 -5.88
N ALA A 45 -20.96 10.78 -6.31
CA ALA A 45 -22.40 10.57 -6.07
C ALA A 45 -22.91 9.25 -6.69
N GLY A 46 -22.27 8.78 -7.76
CA GLY A 46 -22.56 7.50 -8.38
C GLY A 46 -22.07 6.27 -7.59
N PHE A 47 -21.28 6.45 -6.53
CA PHE A 47 -20.81 5.33 -5.71
C PHE A 47 -21.97 4.66 -4.99
N LYS A 48 -21.90 3.34 -4.86
CA LYS A 48 -23.01 2.54 -4.36
C LYS A 48 -23.54 2.99 -2.99
N LYS A 49 -22.64 3.30 -2.05
CA LYS A 49 -23.01 3.82 -0.72
C LYS A 49 -23.65 5.22 -0.80
N MET A 50 -23.27 6.06 -1.78
CA MET A 50 -23.95 7.35 -2.00
C MET A 50 -25.35 7.15 -2.55
N LYS A 51 -25.51 6.28 -3.56
CA LYS A 51 -26.83 5.95 -4.15
C LYS A 51 -27.83 5.39 -3.14
N MET A 52 -27.34 4.68 -2.11
CA MET A 52 -28.19 4.22 -1.01
C MET A 52 -28.69 5.36 -0.10
N ILE A 53 -28.01 6.50 -0.08
CA ILE A 53 -28.43 7.68 0.70
C ILE A 53 -29.35 8.56 -0.15
N THR A 54 -28.94 8.88 -1.38
CA THR A 54 -29.70 9.68 -2.34
C THR A 54 -29.23 9.43 -3.77
N GLU A 55 -30.14 9.52 -4.73
CA GLU A 55 -29.81 9.56 -6.16
C GLU A 55 -29.82 10.98 -6.74
N ASP A 56 -30.30 11.97 -5.98
CA ASP A 56 -30.34 13.37 -6.40
C ASP A 56 -29.02 14.08 -6.10
N ILE A 57 -28.30 14.44 -7.16
CA ILE A 57 -27.03 15.17 -7.07
C ILE A 57 -27.19 16.55 -6.43
N ASN A 58 -28.34 17.21 -6.58
CA ASN A 58 -28.56 18.53 -5.99
C ASN A 58 -28.60 18.46 -4.45
N VAL A 59 -29.14 17.37 -3.91
CA VAL A 59 -29.11 17.09 -2.47
C VAL A 59 -27.65 16.91 -2.01
N VAL A 60 -26.82 16.21 -2.78
CA VAL A 60 -25.38 16.05 -2.47
C VAL A 60 -24.65 17.39 -2.48
N VAL A 61 -24.87 18.22 -3.51
CA VAL A 61 -24.26 19.56 -3.61
C VAL A 61 -24.71 20.45 -2.45
N SER A 62 -26.01 20.47 -2.15
CA SER A 62 -26.56 21.26 -1.05
C SER A 62 -25.95 20.81 0.28
N ALA A 63 -25.92 19.50 0.57
CA ALA A 63 -25.36 18.96 1.80
C ALA A 63 -23.88 19.34 1.98
N LEU A 64 -23.09 19.26 0.91
CA LEU A 64 -21.66 19.60 0.96
C LEU A 64 -21.39 21.11 1.03
N ARG A 65 -22.28 21.95 0.48
CA ARG A 65 -22.17 23.43 0.60
C ARG A 65 -22.61 23.95 1.95
N SER A 66 -23.67 23.37 2.51
CA SER A 66 -24.24 23.79 3.79
C SER A 66 -23.40 23.35 4.99
N ASN A 67 -22.50 22.38 4.81
CA ASN A 67 -21.65 21.86 5.87
C ASN A 67 -20.18 21.96 5.47
N ASN A 68 -19.40 22.75 6.20
CA ASN A 68 -17.97 22.88 5.96
C ASN A 68 -17.25 21.58 6.36
N SER A 69 -16.52 20.98 5.42
CA SER A 69 -15.55 19.93 5.70
C SER A 69 -14.14 20.52 5.71
N ASP A 70 -13.33 20.14 6.69
CA ASP A 70 -11.91 20.51 6.67
C ASP A 70 -11.07 19.61 5.74
N LEU A 71 -11.67 18.58 5.12
CA LEU A 71 -10.95 17.57 4.35
C LEU A 71 -11.20 17.68 2.84
N VAL A 72 -12.39 18.13 2.44
CA VAL A 72 -12.80 18.23 1.05
C VAL A 72 -13.36 19.61 0.75
N GLU A 73 -13.24 20.02 -0.51
CA GLU A 73 -13.87 21.24 -1.01
C GLU A 73 -14.56 21.01 -2.34
N LEU A 74 -15.65 21.76 -2.56
CA LEU A 74 -16.35 21.86 -3.82
C LEU A 74 -15.89 23.10 -4.58
N ASN A 75 -15.87 23.02 -5.90
CA ASN A 75 -15.70 24.20 -6.74
C ASN A 75 -16.96 25.09 -6.73
N GLU A 76 -16.84 26.29 -7.30
CA GLU A 76 -17.93 27.27 -7.37
C GLU A 76 -19.17 26.73 -8.09
N GLU A 77 -18.98 25.96 -9.16
CA GLU A 77 -20.07 25.34 -9.94
C GLU A 77 -20.75 24.19 -9.18
N GLY A 78 -20.06 23.57 -8.21
CA GLY A 78 -20.56 22.45 -7.42
C GLY A 78 -20.52 21.10 -8.15
N ASP A 79 -19.82 21.01 -9.27
CA ASP A 79 -19.72 19.79 -10.10
C ASP A 79 -18.39 19.04 -9.91
N GLN A 80 -17.40 19.65 -9.24
CA GLN A 80 -16.11 19.05 -8.91
C GLN A 80 -15.88 19.05 -7.38
N ILE A 81 -15.21 18.00 -6.90
CA ILE A 81 -14.78 17.85 -5.52
C ILE A 81 -13.30 17.47 -5.46
N ARG A 82 -12.56 18.00 -4.49
CA ARG A 82 -11.19 17.53 -4.22
C ARG A 82 -10.91 17.44 -2.73
N ARG A 83 -9.86 16.68 -2.40
CA ARG A 83 -9.28 16.64 -1.07
C ARG A 83 -8.33 17.83 -0.90
N THR A 84 -8.45 18.56 0.21
CA THR A 84 -7.64 19.76 0.50
C THR A 84 -6.38 19.45 1.30
N LYS A 85 -6.43 18.45 2.19
CA LYS A 85 -5.31 18.08 3.05
C LYS A 85 -4.40 17.04 2.38
N PRO A 86 -3.07 17.12 2.56
CA PRO A 86 -2.16 16.08 2.05
C PRO A 86 -2.42 14.72 2.70
N LEU A 87 -2.01 13.65 2.02
CA LEU A 87 -2.07 12.29 2.55
C LEU A 87 -1.01 12.09 3.63
N VAL A 88 -1.41 11.45 4.74
CA VAL A 88 -0.49 11.06 5.81
C VAL A 88 -0.45 9.54 5.90
N GLU A 89 0.75 8.95 5.84
CA GLU A 89 0.92 7.51 6.05
C GLU A 89 0.78 7.20 7.53
N GLN A 90 -0.25 6.40 7.88
CA GLN A 90 -0.57 6.08 9.27
C GLN A 90 -0.44 4.58 9.53
N ASN A 91 -0.09 4.20 10.76
CA ASN A 91 -0.08 2.80 11.16
C ASN A 91 -1.50 2.34 11.52
N PHE A 92 -2.23 1.87 10.52
CA PHE A 92 -3.60 1.36 10.70
C PHE A 92 -3.66 0.09 11.55
N VAL A 93 -2.57 -0.67 11.69
CA VAL A 93 -2.59 -1.97 12.37
C VAL A 93 -2.69 -1.79 13.88
N SER A 94 -1.94 -0.86 14.47
CA SER A 94 -1.91 -0.63 15.92
C SER A 94 -3.24 -0.11 16.46
N ARG A 95 -3.96 0.70 15.68
CA ARG A 95 -5.28 1.25 16.04
C ARG A 95 -6.47 0.48 15.49
N SER A 96 -6.27 -0.76 15.08
CA SER A 96 -7.36 -1.61 14.62
C SER A 96 -7.53 -2.84 15.50
N ILE A 97 -8.77 -3.30 15.61
CA ILE A 97 -9.12 -4.59 16.20
C ILE A 97 -9.60 -5.58 15.14
N TYR A 98 -9.55 -6.85 15.50
CA TYR A 98 -10.26 -7.93 14.85
C TYR A 98 -11.49 -8.26 15.69
N ALA A 99 -12.66 -8.34 15.06
CA ALA A 99 -13.89 -8.77 15.70
C ALA A 99 -14.55 -9.87 14.87
N LYS A 100 -14.97 -10.97 15.51
CA LYS A 100 -15.70 -12.08 14.87
C LYS A 100 -16.94 -12.44 15.67
N GLY A 101 -18.02 -12.76 14.97
CA GLY A 101 -19.29 -13.17 15.59
C GLY A 101 -20.52 -12.75 14.76
N PHE A 102 -20.35 -11.81 13.83
CA PHE A 102 -21.41 -11.19 13.03
C PHE A 102 -22.15 -12.18 12.11
N PRO A 103 -23.44 -11.90 11.81
CA PRO A 103 -24.28 -12.73 10.95
C PRO A 103 -23.77 -12.76 9.49
N LEU A 104 -23.92 -13.90 8.83
CA LEU A 104 -23.58 -14.09 7.41
C LEU A 104 -24.74 -13.64 6.51
N VAL A 105 -25.03 -12.34 6.54
CA VAL A 105 -26.20 -11.75 5.86
C VAL A 105 -26.16 -11.83 4.33
N ASP A 106 -25.03 -12.20 3.75
CA ASP A 106 -24.89 -12.43 2.31
C ASP A 106 -25.32 -13.83 1.87
N GLU A 107 -25.43 -14.79 2.81
CA GLU A 107 -25.91 -16.13 2.50
C GLU A 107 -27.43 -16.15 2.33
N GLY A 108 -27.89 -16.46 1.11
CA GLY A 108 -29.32 -16.55 0.80
C GLY A 108 -30.03 -15.22 0.57
N ALA A 109 -29.33 -14.08 0.66
CA ALA A 109 -29.90 -12.78 0.36
C ALA A 109 -30.12 -12.57 -1.15
N GLU A 110 -31.25 -11.95 -1.51
CA GLU A 110 -31.54 -11.55 -2.90
C GLU A 110 -30.55 -10.48 -3.38
N LYS A 111 -30.19 -9.54 -2.48
CA LYS A 111 -29.20 -8.48 -2.72
C LYS A 111 -28.04 -8.54 -1.72
N PRO A 112 -27.10 -9.49 -1.85
CA PRO A 112 -26.05 -9.72 -0.86
C PRO A 112 -25.17 -8.51 -0.58
N VAL A 113 -24.94 -7.67 -1.61
CA VAL A 113 -24.09 -6.48 -1.45
C VAL A 113 -24.77 -5.41 -0.61
N ASP A 114 -26.09 -5.22 -0.74
CA ASP A 114 -26.85 -4.22 0.01
C ASP A 114 -26.94 -4.65 1.47
N ALA A 115 -27.27 -5.93 1.72
CA ALA A 115 -27.29 -6.53 3.05
C ALA A 115 -25.94 -6.37 3.78
N LEU A 116 -24.82 -6.56 3.08
CA LEU A 116 -23.49 -6.34 3.65
C LEU A 116 -23.20 -4.86 3.95
N MET A 117 -23.72 -3.94 3.15
CA MET A 117 -23.57 -2.50 3.38
C MET A 117 -24.35 -2.05 4.61
N GLU A 118 -25.58 -2.53 4.78
CA GLU A 118 -26.39 -2.28 5.98
C GLU A 118 -25.75 -2.89 7.23
N LEU A 119 -25.24 -4.12 7.14
CA LEU A 119 -24.51 -4.73 8.25
C LEU A 119 -23.26 -3.91 8.61
N GLN A 120 -22.53 -3.39 7.62
CA GLN A 120 -21.38 -2.54 7.87
C GLN A 120 -21.75 -1.28 8.66
N ASP A 121 -22.87 -0.63 8.33
CA ASP A 121 -23.35 0.56 9.03
C ASP A 121 -23.74 0.22 10.48
N LYS A 122 -24.49 -0.87 10.69
CA LYS A 122 -24.85 -1.36 12.03
C LYS A 122 -23.62 -1.71 12.88
N ILE A 123 -22.60 -2.31 12.27
CA ILE A 123 -21.35 -2.63 12.96
C ILE A 123 -20.61 -1.34 13.31
N GLU A 124 -20.61 -0.35 12.41
CA GLU A 124 -19.99 0.94 12.68
C GLU A 124 -20.68 1.63 13.87
N ASP A 125 -22.00 1.76 13.83
CA ASP A 125 -22.80 2.38 14.91
C ASP A 125 -22.56 1.67 16.25
N PHE A 126 -22.56 0.33 16.26
CA PHE A 126 -22.25 -0.47 17.44
C PHE A 126 -20.88 -0.15 18.05
N PHE A 127 -19.83 -0.04 17.24
CA PHE A 127 -18.49 0.30 17.75
C PHE A 127 -18.33 1.79 18.06
N GLN A 128 -19.16 2.67 17.48
CA GLN A 128 -19.17 4.10 17.81
C GLN A 128 -19.60 4.36 19.26
N GLU A 129 -20.39 3.47 19.88
CA GLU A 129 -20.72 3.53 21.32
C GLU A 129 -19.48 3.37 22.22
N HIS A 130 -18.37 2.87 21.67
CA HIS A 130 -17.13 2.68 22.41
C HIS A 130 -16.06 3.71 22.08
N GLY A 131 -16.25 4.53 21.04
CA GLY A 131 -15.35 5.61 20.67
C GLY A 131 -15.28 5.84 19.18
N LYS A 132 -14.43 6.78 18.74
CA LYS A 132 -14.43 7.24 17.34
C LYS A 132 -13.90 6.16 16.39
N VAL A 133 -14.80 5.63 15.55
CA VAL A 133 -14.48 4.69 14.48
C VAL A 133 -14.11 5.46 13.20
N LEU A 134 -12.98 5.09 12.59
CA LEU A 134 -12.52 5.64 11.31
C LEU A 134 -12.89 4.77 10.11
N ALA A 135 -12.93 3.44 10.28
CA ALA A 135 -13.27 2.52 9.20
C ALA A 135 -13.66 1.13 9.71
N VAL A 136 -14.73 0.56 9.13
CA VAL A 136 -15.08 -0.86 9.29
C VAL A 136 -14.78 -1.59 7.98
N ARG A 137 -14.04 -2.70 8.04
CA ARG A 137 -13.66 -3.51 6.87
C ARG A 137 -14.11 -4.96 7.03
N LEU A 138 -15.17 -5.33 6.33
CA LEU A 138 -15.69 -6.71 6.25
C LEU A 138 -14.65 -7.66 5.65
N ARG A 139 -14.36 -8.76 6.34
CA ARG A 139 -13.43 -9.78 5.84
C ARG A 139 -14.19 -10.77 4.96
N LYS A 140 -13.69 -11.00 3.76
CA LYS A 140 -14.30 -11.91 2.78
C LYS A 140 -13.45 -13.14 2.49
N THR A 141 -14.08 -14.20 1.99
CA THR A 141 -13.43 -15.39 1.44
C THR A 141 -12.68 -15.03 0.16
N ASP A 142 -11.81 -15.95 -0.22
CA ASP A 142 -11.04 -15.84 -1.45
C ASP A 142 -11.78 -16.47 -2.64
N GLU A 143 -12.96 -17.02 -2.38
CA GLU A 143 -13.85 -17.64 -3.35
C GLU A 143 -14.43 -16.58 -4.31
N ARG A 144 -15.00 -17.08 -5.40
CA ARG A 144 -15.67 -16.27 -6.41
C ARG A 144 -17.08 -16.85 -6.59
N PRO A 145 -18.14 -16.15 -6.16
CA PRO A 145 -18.15 -14.83 -5.52
C PRO A 145 -17.53 -14.84 -4.10
N ALA A 146 -16.97 -13.71 -3.68
CA ALA A 146 -16.36 -13.57 -2.37
C ALA A 146 -17.45 -13.39 -1.30
N LYS A 147 -17.49 -14.30 -0.32
CA LYS A 147 -18.49 -14.32 0.76
C LYS A 147 -17.96 -13.70 2.04
N PHE A 148 -18.83 -13.16 2.89
CA PHE A 148 -18.45 -12.63 4.20
C PHE A 148 -18.01 -13.75 5.15
N LYS A 149 -17.04 -13.46 6.01
CA LYS A 149 -16.46 -14.43 6.97
C LYS A 149 -17.03 -14.29 8.39
N GLY A 150 -18.08 -13.50 8.60
CA GLY A 150 -18.60 -13.20 9.94
C GLY A 150 -17.60 -12.45 10.82
N SER A 151 -16.62 -11.75 10.21
CA SER A 151 -15.56 -11.03 10.92
C SER A 151 -15.13 -9.76 10.20
N VAL A 152 -14.71 -8.77 10.97
CA VAL A 152 -14.34 -7.44 10.49
C VAL A 152 -13.00 -7.00 11.06
N TYR A 153 -12.38 -6.01 10.42
CA TYR A 153 -11.43 -5.13 11.08
C TYR A 153 -12.10 -3.79 11.35
N VAL A 154 -12.00 -3.31 12.58
CA VAL A 154 -12.48 -1.97 12.97
C VAL A 154 -11.27 -1.13 13.29
N GLU A 155 -11.17 0.03 12.65
CA GLU A 155 -10.12 1.02 12.85
C GLU A 155 -10.66 2.15 13.72
N PHE A 156 -9.99 2.45 14.82
CA PHE A 156 -10.27 3.56 15.71
C PHE A 156 -9.33 4.73 15.43
N ASP A 157 -9.62 5.89 16.02
CA ASP A 157 -8.78 7.09 15.88
C ASP A 157 -7.39 6.93 16.52
N ASN A 158 -7.28 6.19 17.62
CA ASN A 158 -6.04 5.98 18.35
C ASN A 158 -5.81 4.51 18.78
N ALA A 159 -4.55 4.17 19.08
CA ALA A 159 -4.15 2.80 19.41
C ALA A 159 -4.61 2.33 20.79
N GLN A 160 -4.60 3.23 21.78
CA GLN A 160 -5.03 2.91 23.14
C GLN A 160 -6.50 2.49 23.16
N LEU A 161 -7.37 3.22 22.48
CA LEU A 161 -8.78 2.87 22.37
C LEU A 161 -8.99 1.50 21.72
N ALA A 162 -8.20 1.16 20.69
CA ALA A 162 -8.28 -0.16 20.07
C ALA A 162 -7.90 -1.28 21.05
N GLU A 163 -6.89 -1.07 21.90
CA GLU A 163 -6.51 -2.02 22.95
C GLU A 163 -7.60 -2.16 24.02
N GLU A 164 -8.15 -1.04 24.50
CA GLU A 164 -9.24 -1.02 25.48
C GLU A 164 -10.48 -1.75 24.97
N VAL A 165 -10.91 -1.48 23.73
CA VAL A 165 -12.07 -2.16 23.13
C VAL A 165 -11.78 -3.65 22.89
N ALA A 166 -10.57 -4.01 22.47
CA ALA A 166 -10.20 -5.41 22.27
C ALA A 166 -10.21 -6.24 23.56
N ALA A 167 -10.06 -5.60 24.73
CA ALA A 167 -10.09 -6.26 26.04
C ALA A 167 -11.51 -6.42 26.62
N LYS A 168 -12.54 -5.85 25.98
CA LYS A 168 -13.94 -5.94 26.44
C LYS A 168 -14.57 -7.29 26.05
N ASN A 169 -15.60 -7.68 26.80
CA ASN A 169 -16.51 -8.76 26.44
C ASN A 169 -17.79 -8.15 25.87
N LEU A 170 -17.86 -8.03 24.55
CA LEU A 170 -19.00 -7.42 23.86
C LEU A 170 -19.91 -8.48 23.23
N LYS A 171 -21.20 -8.20 23.19
CA LYS A 171 -22.20 -9.02 22.50
C LYS A 171 -22.84 -8.21 21.36
N TYR A 172 -23.08 -8.88 20.24
CA TYR A 172 -23.82 -8.34 19.10
C TYR A 172 -24.97 -9.30 18.82
N ASP A 173 -26.22 -8.82 18.88
CA ASP A 173 -27.44 -9.65 18.80
C ASP A 173 -27.37 -10.87 19.74
N ASP A 174 -27.11 -10.61 21.04
CA ASP A 174 -26.94 -11.60 22.11
C ASP A 174 -25.78 -12.60 21.96
N LYS A 175 -25.02 -12.51 20.87
CA LYS A 175 -23.88 -13.39 20.59
C LYS A 175 -22.56 -12.74 20.98
N GLU A 176 -21.77 -13.45 21.77
CA GLU A 176 -20.45 -12.99 22.18
C GLU A 176 -19.52 -12.83 20.98
N LEU A 177 -18.84 -11.68 20.95
CA LEU A 177 -17.84 -11.35 19.95
C LEU A 177 -16.46 -11.82 20.40
N LEU A 178 -15.74 -12.49 19.50
CA LEU A 178 -14.30 -12.72 19.66
C LEU A 178 -13.57 -11.45 19.24
N LEU A 179 -13.02 -10.73 20.22
CA LEU A 179 -12.23 -9.52 20.01
C LEU A 179 -10.74 -9.79 20.25
N LYS A 180 -9.89 -9.22 19.40
CA LYS A 180 -8.43 -9.20 19.54
C LYS A 180 -7.89 -7.91 18.96
N THR A 181 -6.72 -7.45 19.40
CA THR A 181 -6.02 -6.43 18.61
C THR A 181 -5.70 -7.01 17.24
N LYS A 182 -5.72 -6.18 16.19
CA LYS A 182 -5.41 -6.66 14.84
C LYS A 182 -3.99 -7.23 14.77
N ARG A 183 -3.05 -6.68 15.54
CA ARG A 183 -1.69 -7.19 15.65
C ARG A 183 -1.66 -8.62 16.18
N GLN A 184 -2.29 -8.88 17.34
CA GLN A 184 -2.40 -10.22 17.91
C GLN A 184 -3.01 -11.22 16.91
N TYR A 185 -4.12 -10.85 16.26
CA TYR A 185 -4.75 -11.70 15.26
C TYR A 185 -3.81 -12.05 14.09
N LEU A 186 -3.05 -11.07 13.59
CA LEU A 186 -2.12 -11.28 12.48
C LEU A 186 -0.95 -12.17 12.88
N ASP A 187 -0.44 -12.02 14.10
CA ASP A 187 0.69 -12.79 14.62
C ASP A 187 0.27 -14.26 14.84
N GLU A 188 -0.87 -14.51 15.49
CA GLU A 188 -1.46 -15.85 15.62
C GLU A 188 -1.70 -16.50 14.25
N LYS A 189 -2.24 -15.72 13.30
CA LYS A 189 -2.47 -16.21 11.95
C LYS A 189 -1.16 -16.54 11.24
N SER A 190 -0.14 -15.69 11.39
CA SER A 190 1.18 -15.94 10.79
C SER A 190 1.80 -17.22 11.33
N GLU A 191 1.69 -17.45 12.64
CA GLU A 191 2.19 -18.65 13.30
C GLU A 191 1.45 -19.91 12.83
N LEU A 192 0.12 -19.85 12.75
CA LEU A 192 -0.72 -20.96 12.27
C LEU A 192 -0.36 -21.40 10.84
N TYR A 193 0.06 -20.47 10.00
CA TYR A 193 0.35 -20.72 8.59
C TYR A 193 1.84 -20.78 8.26
N LYS A 194 2.74 -20.80 9.27
CA LYS A 194 4.20 -20.73 9.06
C LYS A 194 4.74 -21.87 8.20
N ASP A 195 4.16 -23.07 8.33
CA ASP A 195 4.61 -24.29 7.66
C ASP A 195 3.85 -24.56 6.35
N GLN A 196 2.88 -23.71 5.99
CA GLN A 196 2.14 -23.91 4.74
C GLN A 196 2.97 -23.47 3.53
N PRO A 197 2.94 -24.26 2.42
CA PRO A 197 3.64 -23.90 1.21
C PRO A 197 3.16 -22.53 0.71
N ARG A 198 4.10 -21.60 0.54
CA ARG A 198 3.79 -20.28 0.00
C ARG A 198 3.27 -20.44 -1.43
N ASN A 199 2.01 -20.10 -1.62
CA ASN A 199 1.45 -20.04 -2.96
C ASN A 199 2.15 -18.91 -3.74
N ASN A 200 3.00 -19.29 -4.71
CA ASN A 200 3.76 -18.37 -5.55
C ASN A 200 2.86 -17.64 -6.58
N ASN A 201 1.59 -18.03 -6.70
CA ASN A 201 0.57 -17.21 -7.36
C ASN A 201 0.27 -15.99 -6.48
N ARG A 202 1.21 -15.05 -6.46
CA ARG A 202 1.05 -13.74 -5.83
C ARG A 202 -0.16 -13.08 -6.45
N ARG A 203 -1.29 -13.09 -5.73
CA ARG A 203 -2.38 -12.16 -6.02
C ARG A 203 -1.77 -10.76 -6.08
N ASP A 204 -2.14 -10.00 -7.09
CA ASP A 204 -1.74 -8.60 -7.21
C ASP A 204 -1.94 -7.93 -5.84
N ARG A 205 -0.86 -7.37 -5.29
CA ARG A 205 -0.92 -6.69 -4.00
C ARG A 205 -2.02 -5.64 -4.08
N LYS A 206 -2.92 -5.59 -3.09
CA LYS A 206 -3.97 -4.55 -3.02
C LYS A 206 -3.32 -3.19 -3.15
N PHE A 207 -3.89 -2.29 -3.97
CA PHE A 207 -3.35 -0.97 -4.27
C PHE A 207 -3.02 -0.16 -3.00
N ASN A 208 -1.94 0.63 -3.08
CA ASN A 208 -1.51 1.56 -2.05
C ASN A 208 -0.82 2.77 -2.72
N ALA A 209 -1.39 3.95 -2.54
CA ALA A 209 -0.90 5.22 -3.07
C ALA A 209 0.51 5.54 -2.60
N PHE A 210 0.84 5.31 -1.33
CA PHE A 210 2.18 5.57 -0.78
C PHE A 210 3.25 4.71 -1.47
N TYR A 211 2.90 3.49 -1.86
CA TYR A 211 3.80 2.65 -2.66
C TYR A 211 3.95 3.19 -4.08
N LEU A 212 2.85 3.61 -4.70
CA LEU A 212 2.86 4.21 -6.04
C LEU A 212 3.70 5.50 -6.07
N GLU A 213 3.57 6.39 -5.09
CA GLU A 213 4.34 7.63 -5.01
C GLU A 213 5.84 7.36 -4.80
N LYS A 214 6.19 6.39 -3.94
CA LYS A 214 7.59 6.00 -3.69
C LYS A 214 8.27 5.33 -4.88
N THR A 215 7.51 4.59 -5.71
CA THR A 215 8.11 3.71 -6.74
C THR A 215 7.76 4.09 -8.19
N GLY A 216 6.78 4.96 -8.41
CA GLY A 216 6.19 5.21 -9.73
C GLY A 216 5.43 4.00 -10.30
N GLN A 217 5.19 2.94 -9.51
CA GLN A 217 4.56 1.69 -9.95
C GLN A 217 3.28 1.41 -9.18
N LEU A 218 2.24 0.98 -9.88
CA LEU A 218 1.07 0.39 -9.22
C LEU A 218 1.51 -0.90 -8.52
N ASN A 219 0.91 -1.24 -7.38
CA ASN A 219 1.28 -2.44 -6.61
C ASN A 219 1.45 -3.69 -7.51
N GLY A 220 2.71 -4.16 -7.62
CA GLY A 220 3.16 -5.10 -8.65
C GLY A 220 4.12 -4.44 -9.66
N ASN A 221 4.63 -5.17 -10.65
CA ASN A 221 5.51 -4.58 -11.69
C ASN A 221 4.72 -3.80 -12.78
N LYS A 222 3.51 -3.29 -12.47
CA LYS A 222 2.66 -2.59 -13.45
C LYS A 222 2.91 -1.09 -13.34
N LYS A 223 3.45 -0.47 -14.40
CA LYS A 223 3.71 0.98 -14.44
C LYS A 223 2.40 1.77 -14.38
N PHE A 224 2.43 2.90 -13.68
CA PHE A 224 1.40 3.92 -13.80
C PHE A 224 1.47 4.49 -15.21
N ARG A 225 0.39 4.35 -15.98
CA ARG A 225 0.25 4.93 -17.32
C ARG A 225 -0.62 6.16 -17.19
N ASP A 226 0.00 7.33 -17.30
CA ASP A 226 -0.73 8.57 -17.54
C ASP A 226 -1.44 8.43 -18.89
N ASN A 227 -2.75 8.63 -18.87
CA ASN A 227 -3.60 8.43 -20.04
C ASN A 227 -3.44 9.62 -21.00
N LYS A 228 -2.28 9.74 -21.64
CA LYS A 228 -2.08 10.56 -22.84
C LYS A 228 -1.61 9.65 -23.97
N GLY A 229 -2.52 9.42 -24.92
CA GLY A 229 -2.16 9.02 -26.28
C GLY A 229 -1.96 7.53 -26.51
N ASN A 230 -2.87 6.99 -27.32
CA ASN A 230 -2.75 5.90 -28.28
C ASN A 230 -1.95 4.64 -27.96
N ALA A 231 -2.62 3.52 -28.22
CA ALA A 231 -2.03 2.21 -28.33
C ALA A 231 -0.83 2.21 -29.29
N GLN A 232 0.35 1.93 -28.76
CA GLN A 232 1.39 1.25 -29.52
C GLN A 232 1.95 0.09 -28.70
N LYS A 233 1.75 -1.10 -29.26
CA LYS A 233 2.44 -2.33 -28.91
C LYS A 233 3.95 -2.12 -29.13
N HIS A 234 4.72 -2.83 -28.32
CA HIS A 234 6.15 -3.07 -28.36
C HIS A 234 7.09 -1.96 -27.87
N ASN A 235 7.79 -2.26 -26.77
CA ASN A 235 9.22 -2.54 -26.93
C ASN A 235 9.70 -3.57 -25.88
N LYS A 236 9.96 -4.80 -26.34
CA LYS A 236 10.71 -5.82 -25.63
C LYS A 236 12.18 -5.42 -25.77
N ASN A 237 12.74 -4.65 -24.83
CA ASN A 237 14.18 -4.41 -24.74
C ASN A 237 14.59 -3.96 -23.33
N ASN A 238 14.13 -4.68 -22.30
CA ASN A 238 14.84 -4.65 -21.03
C ASN A 238 15.50 -6.02 -20.92
N LYS A 239 16.81 -6.09 -21.23
CA LYS A 239 17.61 -7.29 -20.97
C LYS A 239 17.38 -7.63 -19.49
N GLN A 240 16.73 -8.76 -19.29
CA GLN A 240 16.29 -9.23 -18.00
C GLN A 240 17.56 -9.63 -17.25
N ILE A 241 17.93 -8.89 -16.20
CA ILE A 241 18.96 -9.35 -15.26
C ILE A 241 18.55 -10.76 -14.87
N ASP A 242 19.48 -11.71 -15.00
CA ASP A 242 19.25 -13.08 -14.63
C ASP A 242 18.72 -13.12 -13.17
N PRO A 243 17.45 -13.55 -12.95
CA PRO A 243 16.86 -13.63 -11.63
C PRO A 243 17.68 -14.50 -10.65
N GLU A 244 18.53 -15.37 -11.18
CA GLU A 244 19.43 -16.24 -10.43
C GLU A 244 20.62 -15.46 -9.85
N ILE A 245 21.21 -14.53 -10.61
CA ILE A 245 22.34 -13.69 -10.16
C ILE A 245 21.92 -12.85 -8.94
N ASN A 246 20.76 -12.21 -8.97
CA ASN A 246 20.24 -11.43 -7.84
C ASN A 246 20.02 -12.29 -6.57
N GLN A 247 19.67 -13.57 -6.74
CA GLN A 247 19.48 -14.49 -5.61
C GLN A 247 20.79 -15.02 -5.02
N ARG A 248 21.90 -14.93 -5.78
CA ARG A 248 23.22 -15.45 -5.43
C ARG A 248 24.22 -14.35 -5.07
N LEU A 249 23.90 -13.07 -5.32
CA LEU A 249 24.84 -11.97 -5.09
C LEU A 249 24.77 -11.42 -3.65
N LEU A 250 25.89 -11.53 -2.94
CA LEU A 250 26.08 -11.04 -1.57
C LEU A 250 26.95 -9.77 -1.60
N LYS A 251 26.43 -8.66 -1.09
CA LYS A 251 27.18 -7.42 -0.90
C LYS A 251 27.95 -7.45 0.42
N PHE A 252 29.19 -6.99 0.43
CA PHE A 252 29.95 -6.73 1.66
C PHE A 252 30.36 -5.26 1.78
N LYS A 253 30.54 -4.80 3.02
CA LYS A 253 31.03 -3.46 3.37
C LYS A 253 32.16 -3.57 4.40
N ASN A 254 32.99 -2.53 4.47
CA ASN A 254 34.11 -2.40 5.42
C ASN A 254 35.20 -3.48 5.26
N GLY A 255 35.34 -4.06 4.07
CA GLY A 255 36.34 -5.09 3.76
C GLY A 255 37.69 -4.56 3.28
N LYS A 256 38.03 -3.28 3.55
CA LYS A 256 39.25 -2.64 3.04
C LYS A 256 40.52 -3.38 3.50
N ASP A 257 40.51 -3.85 4.75
CA ASP A 257 41.64 -4.54 5.39
C ASP A 257 41.49 -6.08 5.36
N THR A 258 40.53 -6.61 4.58
CA THR A 258 40.27 -8.05 4.46
C THR A 258 40.67 -8.55 3.08
N THR A 259 41.42 -9.65 2.96
CA THR A 259 41.80 -10.24 1.67
C THR A 259 40.69 -11.09 1.06
N ASP A 260 40.80 -11.44 -0.22
CA ASP A 260 39.82 -12.33 -0.88
C ASP A 260 39.87 -13.75 -0.31
N GLU A 261 41.03 -14.25 0.15
CA GLU A 261 41.09 -15.52 0.85
C GLU A 261 40.33 -15.46 2.19
N GLN A 262 40.44 -14.36 2.93
CA GLN A 262 39.73 -14.17 4.19
C GLN A 262 38.21 -14.05 3.97
N LEU A 263 37.76 -13.30 2.96
CA LEU A 263 36.35 -13.26 2.56
C LEU A 263 35.84 -14.65 2.15
N THR A 264 36.64 -15.39 1.39
CA THR A 264 36.30 -16.74 0.94
C THR A 264 36.22 -17.73 2.10
N GLN A 265 37.08 -17.59 3.12
CA GLN A 265 37.01 -18.39 4.34
C GLN A 265 35.77 -18.04 5.19
N LEU A 266 35.43 -16.76 5.32
CA LEU A 266 34.25 -16.30 6.04
C LEU A 266 32.96 -16.79 5.39
N VAL A 267 32.84 -16.63 4.07
CA VAL A 267 31.65 -17.04 3.30
C VAL A 267 31.60 -18.56 3.11
N GLY A 268 32.76 -19.22 3.02
CA GLY A 268 32.92 -20.65 2.79
C GLY A 268 33.46 -20.94 1.39
N LYS A 269 34.60 -21.63 1.32
CA LYS A 269 35.35 -21.89 0.07
C LYS A 269 34.51 -22.49 -1.05
N ASN A 270 33.62 -23.43 -0.72
CA ASN A 270 32.76 -24.11 -1.70
C ASN A 270 31.52 -23.31 -2.09
N LEU A 271 31.31 -22.13 -1.50
CA LEU A 271 30.13 -21.31 -1.68
C LEU A 271 30.42 -20.02 -2.46
N VAL A 272 31.69 -19.69 -2.71
CA VAL A 272 32.11 -18.50 -3.46
C VAL A 272 32.43 -18.88 -4.90
N ASP A 273 31.83 -18.16 -5.85
CA ASP A 273 32.02 -18.31 -7.29
C ASP A 273 32.96 -17.21 -7.83
N SER A 274 32.71 -15.95 -7.47
CA SER A 274 33.62 -14.83 -7.76
C SER A 274 33.49 -13.69 -6.75
N ILE A 275 34.52 -12.83 -6.67
CA ILE A 275 34.53 -11.63 -5.83
C ILE A 275 34.84 -10.41 -6.70
N LYS A 276 34.09 -9.32 -6.51
CA LYS A 276 34.38 -8.01 -7.10
C LYS A 276 34.50 -6.97 -6.00
N ARG A 277 35.62 -6.24 -5.97
CA ARG A 277 35.88 -5.18 -4.99
C ARG A 277 35.67 -3.80 -5.60
N LYS A 278 35.33 -2.86 -4.73
CA LYS A 278 35.36 -1.42 -4.98
C LYS A 278 36.48 -0.78 -4.18
N GLU A 279 36.92 0.40 -4.63
CA GLU A 279 38.00 1.16 -4.00
C GLU A 279 37.66 1.63 -2.56
N ASP A 280 36.37 1.76 -2.25
CA ASP A 280 35.86 2.15 -0.93
C ASP A 280 35.89 1.02 0.12
N GLY A 281 36.42 -0.16 -0.24
CA GLY A 281 36.45 -1.33 0.63
C GLY A 281 35.13 -2.10 0.71
N SER A 282 34.12 -1.72 -0.08
CA SER A 282 32.91 -2.51 -0.29
C SER A 282 33.05 -3.40 -1.53
N GLY A 283 32.09 -4.30 -1.74
CA GLY A 283 32.10 -5.14 -2.93
C GLY A 283 31.01 -6.19 -2.93
N PHE A 284 31.17 -7.17 -3.81
CA PHE A 284 30.22 -8.23 -4.05
C PHE A 284 30.92 -9.59 -4.09
N VAL A 285 30.24 -10.59 -3.56
CA VAL A 285 30.58 -12.01 -3.67
C VAL A 285 29.43 -12.69 -4.42
N LEU A 286 29.72 -13.23 -5.59
CA LEU A 286 28.80 -14.12 -6.28
C LEU A 286 28.90 -15.50 -5.63
N LEU A 287 27.79 -16.01 -5.14
CA LEU A 287 27.73 -17.32 -4.51
C LEU A 287 27.53 -18.42 -5.55
N SER A 288 27.98 -19.64 -5.24
CA SER A 288 27.69 -20.85 -6.04
C SER A 288 26.17 -21.10 -6.17
N GLU A 289 25.78 -21.91 -7.15
CA GLU A 289 24.37 -22.29 -7.42
C GLU A 289 23.64 -22.88 -6.20
N LYS A 290 24.38 -23.46 -5.26
CA LYS A 290 23.85 -24.11 -4.06
C LYS A 290 23.54 -23.12 -2.92
N ALA A 291 23.94 -21.85 -3.04
CA ALA A 291 23.83 -20.85 -1.99
C ALA A 291 22.98 -19.64 -2.39
N LYS A 292 22.23 -19.10 -1.42
CA LYS A 292 21.38 -17.92 -1.60
C LYS A 292 21.87 -16.77 -0.72
N SER A 293 21.99 -15.58 -1.31
CA SER A 293 22.55 -14.39 -0.65
C SER A 293 21.82 -14.01 0.64
N ARG A 294 20.49 -14.15 0.68
CA ARG A 294 19.69 -13.86 1.88
C ARG A 294 19.96 -14.81 3.05
N LYS A 295 20.13 -16.11 2.76
CA LYS A 295 20.46 -17.11 3.78
C LYS A 295 21.88 -16.88 4.29
N MET A 296 22.82 -16.68 3.37
CA MET A 296 24.22 -16.41 3.70
C MET A 296 24.41 -15.12 4.50
N ALA A 297 23.75 -14.02 4.11
CA ALA A 297 23.83 -12.76 4.86
C ALA A 297 23.35 -12.91 6.31
N TYR A 298 22.30 -13.73 6.54
CA TYR A 298 21.81 -14.01 7.88
C TYR A 298 22.79 -14.87 8.69
N GLU A 299 23.34 -15.92 8.10
CA GLU A 299 24.32 -16.80 8.76
C GLU A 299 25.66 -16.12 9.06
N LEU A 300 26.04 -15.12 8.26
CA LEU A 300 27.25 -14.33 8.46
C LEU A 300 27.04 -13.17 9.44
N LYS A 301 25.79 -12.88 9.80
CA LYS A 301 25.47 -11.83 10.77
C LYS A 301 26.05 -12.20 12.14
N GLY A 302 27.07 -11.46 12.56
CA GLY A 302 27.77 -11.68 13.84
C GLY A 302 28.95 -12.65 13.77
N LYS A 303 29.31 -13.18 12.59
CA LYS A 303 30.52 -14.00 12.41
C LYS A 303 31.79 -13.19 12.11
N SER A 304 31.64 -11.93 11.72
CA SER A 304 32.73 -10.96 11.56
C SER A 304 32.26 -9.63 12.15
N VAL A 305 33.12 -9.00 12.95
CA VAL A 305 32.87 -7.67 13.53
C VAL A 305 33.24 -6.58 12.51
N ASP A 306 34.21 -6.88 11.64
CA ASP A 306 34.83 -5.89 10.75
C ASP A 306 34.14 -5.82 9.38
N VAL A 307 33.67 -6.95 8.85
CA VAL A 307 33.03 -7.03 7.52
C VAL A 307 31.55 -7.35 7.64
N GLN A 308 30.72 -6.49 7.07
CA GLN A 308 29.27 -6.64 7.11
C GLN A 308 28.72 -7.16 5.78
N PHE A 309 27.88 -8.20 5.84
CA PHE A 309 27.30 -8.84 4.67
C PHE A 309 25.79 -8.58 4.54
N TYR A 310 25.36 -8.31 3.32
CA TYR A 310 23.98 -7.99 2.97
C TYR A 310 23.58 -8.67 1.65
N PRO A 311 22.32 -9.06 1.44
CA PRO A 311 21.88 -9.46 0.11
C PRO A 311 21.89 -8.24 -0.83
N ALA A 312 22.40 -8.42 -2.06
CA ALA A 312 22.38 -7.35 -3.05
C ALA A 312 20.94 -7.06 -3.53
N ASN A 313 20.66 -5.81 -3.87
CA ASN A 313 19.41 -5.41 -4.51
C ASN A 313 19.51 -5.45 -6.05
N VAL A 314 18.41 -5.15 -6.74
CA VAL A 314 18.34 -5.19 -8.21
C VAL A 314 19.31 -4.19 -8.86
N SER A 315 19.44 -2.99 -8.31
CA SER A 315 20.35 -1.96 -8.83
C SER A 315 21.81 -2.37 -8.64
N GLU A 316 22.14 -2.92 -7.48
CA GLU A 316 23.48 -3.42 -7.16
C GLU A 316 23.84 -4.67 -7.98
N SER A 317 22.86 -5.48 -8.36
CA SER A 317 23.06 -6.61 -9.27
C SER A 317 23.38 -6.16 -10.69
N LYS A 318 22.78 -5.05 -11.15
CA LYS A 318 23.14 -4.42 -12.44
C LYS A 318 24.56 -3.86 -12.42
N GLU A 319 24.89 -3.15 -11.34
CA GLU A 319 26.24 -2.63 -11.12
C GLU A 319 27.28 -3.76 -11.15
N PHE A 320 27.01 -4.87 -10.46
CA PHE A 320 27.88 -6.05 -10.50
C PHE A 320 28.02 -6.66 -11.91
N ALA A 321 26.94 -6.68 -12.69
CA ALA A 321 26.94 -7.20 -14.06
C ALA A 321 27.71 -6.30 -15.06
N GLY A 322 28.16 -5.11 -14.63
CA GLY A 322 28.82 -4.14 -15.51
C GLY A 322 27.84 -3.43 -16.45
N GLU A 323 26.54 -3.49 -16.16
CA GLU A 323 25.54 -2.68 -16.86
C GLU A 323 25.56 -1.27 -16.27
N SER A 324 25.70 -0.24 -17.11
CA SER A 324 25.70 1.16 -16.67
C SER A 324 24.46 1.42 -15.80
N VAL A 325 24.69 1.86 -14.57
CA VAL A 325 23.63 2.39 -13.72
C VAL A 325 23.30 3.76 -14.33
N ASP A 326 22.37 3.78 -15.29
CA ASP A 326 21.93 5.01 -15.93
C ASP A 326 21.67 6.10 -14.88
N GLU A 327 22.34 7.23 -15.10
CA GLU A 327 22.22 8.50 -14.39
C GLU A 327 20.76 8.97 -14.23
N PRO A 328 20.50 9.86 -13.26
CA PRO A 328 19.16 10.11 -12.74
C PRO A 328 18.21 10.68 -13.78
N LYS A 329 16.98 10.13 -13.80
CA LYS A 329 15.84 10.78 -14.43
C LYS A 329 15.26 11.82 -13.48
N VAL A 330 15.49 13.10 -13.73
CA VAL A 330 14.49 14.18 -13.59
C VAL A 330 14.95 15.35 -14.47
N GLY A 331 14.09 15.75 -15.41
CA GLY A 331 13.49 17.09 -15.44
C GLY A 331 14.26 18.37 -15.10
N GLU A 332 15.60 18.42 -15.13
CA GLU A 332 16.39 19.66 -14.99
C GLU A 332 17.29 19.91 -16.22
N LYS A 333 16.77 19.61 -17.41
CA LYS A 333 17.27 20.15 -18.70
C LYS A 333 16.22 20.99 -19.43
N ARG A 334 15.30 21.59 -18.69
CA ARG A 334 14.43 22.69 -19.17
C ARG A 334 14.34 23.78 -18.12
N LYS A 335 15.51 24.32 -17.76
CA LYS A 335 15.67 25.62 -17.08
C LYS A 335 17.08 26.22 -17.27
N ALA A 336 17.81 25.75 -18.30
CA ALA A 336 19.13 26.25 -18.67
C ALA A 336 19.30 26.42 -20.20
N GLU A 337 18.18 26.54 -20.93
CA GLU A 337 18.16 26.91 -22.35
C GLU A 337 17.28 28.16 -22.62
N ASP A 338 16.77 28.82 -21.58
CA ASP A 338 16.07 30.12 -21.66
C ASP A 338 16.87 31.28 -20.99
N GLU A 339 18.16 31.07 -20.68
CA GLU A 339 19.06 32.14 -20.19
C GLU A 339 20.36 32.28 -21.03
N LEU A 340 20.33 31.88 -22.31
CA LEU A 340 21.46 32.12 -23.24
C LEU A 340 21.05 32.69 -24.61
N THR A 341 19.91 33.39 -24.67
CA THR A 341 19.47 34.20 -25.84
C THR A 341 18.95 35.57 -25.41
N LYS A 342 19.68 36.24 -24.49
CA LYS A 342 19.62 37.69 -24.27
C LYS A 342 21.00 38.26 -23.95
N ALA A 343 21.92 38.09 -24.88
CA ALA A 343 23.14 38.88 -24.99
C ALA A 343 23.58 38.82 -26.45
N ASP A 344 22.83 39.54 -27.30
CA ASP A 344 23.24 40.07 -28.61
C ASP A 344 21.99 40.74 -29.24
N ASP A 345 21.57 41.85 -28.62
CA ASP A 345 20.83 42.97 -29.23
C ASP A 345 20.60 44.05 -28.15
N GLN A 346 21.68 44.73 -27.77
CA GLN A 346 21.80 46.18 -27.48
C GLN A 346 23.16 46.52 -26.88
#